data_AF-A0A9W7J0E8-F1
#
_entry.id   AF-A0A9W7J0E8-F1
#
_cell.length_a   1.000
_cell.length_b   1.000
_cell.length_c   1.000
_cell.angle_alpha   90.00
_cell.angle_beta   90.00
_cell.angle_gamma   90.00
#
_symmetry.space_group_name_H-M   'P 1'
#
loop_
_entity.id
_entity.type
_entity.pdbx_description
1 polymer ?
#
loop_
_entity_poly.entity_id
_entity_poly.type
_entity_poly.pdbx_seq_one_letter_code
_entity_poly.pdbx_strand_id
1 'polypeptide(L)'
;MNKYGENFICWRRDQPQLLITEPELIKEVLCNKDKAYRIAPPSPYSLKLMGNGLVTAEGERWVKHRKLLDHAFQGECLKKMIPDMIVSVESMLQSWKHHQGKEIELFEEFRLLTLDIVSMTAFGNNHLEGKTIFDMMVKYSDIIKKNMFKVRLPGISKIWKTSDGIEMDRLLSVMHDSVVEIIQKREEKVEPG
;
A
#
# COMPACT_ATOMS: atom_id res chain seq x y z
N MET A 1 9.41 -26.46 18.11
CA MET A 1 8.95 -26.25 16.72
C MET A 1 10.13 -25.71 15.93
N ASN A 2 10.81 -26.54 15.14
CA ASN A 2 11.72 -26.12 14.07
C ASN A 2 11.91 -27.31 13.12
N LYS A 3 10.97 -27.50 12.18
CA LYS A 3 10.93 -28.70 11.33
C LYS A 3 11.94 -28.63 10.16
N TYR A 4 12.37 -27.43 9.78
CA TYR A 4 13.13 -27.19 8.54
C TYR A 4 14.43 -26.41 8.74
N GLY A 5 14.78 -26.04 9.97
CA GLY A 5 15.91 -25.17 10.28
C GLY A 5 15.52 -23.69 10.33
N GLU A 6 16.46 -22.85 10.73
CA GLU A 6 16.30 -21.39 10.80
C GLU A 6 16.10 -20.79 9.39
N ASN A 7 16.79 -21.36 8.40
CA ASN A 7 16.61 -21.04 7.00
C ASN A 7 16.06 -22.21 6.22
N PHE A 8 15.08 -21.94 5.37
CA PHE A 8 14.45 -22.97 4.57
C PHE A 8 13.94 -22.43 3.25
N ILE A 9 13.79 -23.34 2.28
CA ILE A 9 13.20 -23.03 0.99
C ILE A 9 11.69 -23.26 1.08
N CYS A 10 10.91 -22.24 0.70
CA CYS A 10 9.47 -22.36 0.50
C CYS A 10 9.10 -22.03 -0.94
N TRP A 11 7.96 -22.53 -1.40
CA TRP A 11 7.49 -22.29 -2.77
C TRP A 11 6.38 -21.23 -2.76
N ARG A 12 6.59 -20.13 -3.48
CA ARG A 12 5.51 -19.20 -3.83
C ARG A 12 5.15 -19.43 -5.29
N ARG A 13 4.00 -20.07 -5.52
CA ARG A 13 3.56 -20.51 -6.85
C ARG A 13 4.61 -21.45 -7.47
N ASP A 14 5.16 -21.07 -8.61
CA ASP A 14 6.19 -21.75 -9.38
C ASP A 14 7.61 -21.26 -9.06
N GLN A 15 7.78 -20.39 -8.06
CA GLN A 15 9.07 -19.79 -7.70
C GLN A 15 9.53 -20.24 -6.31
N PRO A 16 10.69 -20.92 -6.19
CA PRO A 16 11.29 -21.21 -4.90
C PRO A 16 11.83 -19.91 -4.28
N GLN A 17 11.66 -19.77 -2.97
CA GLN A 17 12.14 -18.65 -2.18
C GLN A 17 12.93 -19.17 -0.99
N LEU A 18 14.13 -18.63 -0.79
CA LEU A 18 14.90 -18.84 0.43
C LEU A 18 14.35 -17.89 1.51
N LEU A 19 13.80 -18.45 2.59
CA LEU A 19 13.48 -17.68 3.78
C LEU A 19 14.74 -17.61 4.65
N ILE A 20 15.14 -16.38 4.98
CA ILE A 20 16.27 -16.06 5.84
C ILE A 20 15.75 -15.51 7.15
N THR A 21 16.19 -16.05 8.29
CA THR A 21 15.75 -15.56 9.62
C THR A 21 16.89 -15.00 10.48
N GLU A 22 18.15 -15.25 10.13
CA GLU A 22 19.31 -14.72 10.85
C GLU A 22 19.52 -13.23 10.54
N PRO A 23 19.62 -12.36 11.56
CA PRO A 23 19.77 -10.91 11.38
C PRO A 23 20.95 -10.49 10.52
N GLU A 24 22.08 -11.20 10.60
CA GLU A 24 23.30 -10.90 9.86
C GLU A 24 23.08 -11.07 8.36
N LEU A 25 22.41 -12.15 7.95
CA LEU A 25 22.08 -12.44 6.56
C LEU A 25 20.97 -11.51 6.05
N ILE A 26 19.96 -11.20 6.87
CA ILE A 26 18.95 -10.19 6.54
C ILE A 26 19.61 -8.84 6.26
N LYS A 27 20.58 -8.43 7.10
CA LYS A 27 21.32 -7.18 6.91
C LYS A 27 22.15 -7.19 5.63
N GLU A 28 22.83 -8.29 5.32
CA GLU A 28 23.59 -8.44 4.08
C GLU A 28 22.69 -8.23 2.84
N VAL A 29 21.54 -8.93 2.82
CA VAL A 29 20.57 -8.85 1.72
C VAL A 29 19.96 -7.45 1.60
N LEU A 30 19.56 -6.83 2.72
CA LEU A 30 18.92 -5.51 2.71
C LEU A 30 19.90 -4.36 2.42
N CYS A 31 21.15 -4.46 2.87
CA CYS A 31 22.18 -3.48 2.53
C CYS A 31 22.58 -3.56 1.05
N ASN A 32 22.55 -4.76 0.46
CA ASN A 32 22.70 -5.00 -0.98
C ASN A 32 23.87 -4.22 -1.63
N LYS A 33 25.02 -4.16 -0.95
CA LYS A 33 26.16 -3.29 -1.35
C LYS A 33 26.65 -3.58 -2.77
N ASP A 34 26.65 -4.85 -3.13
CA ASP A 34 27.12 -5.34 -4.44
C ASP A 34 25.99 -5.40 -5.49
N LYS A 35 24.77 -4.94 -5.16
CA LYS A 35 23.57 -5.02 -6.01
C LYS A 35 23.26 -6.45 -6.48
N ALA A 36 23.69 -7.45 -5.72
CA ALA A 36 23.51 -8.87 -6.01
C ALA A 36 22.05 -9.32 -5.85
N TYR A 37 21.28 -8.63 -5.01
CA TYR A 37 19.89 -8.96 -4.72
C TYR A 37 18.94 -8.02 -5.45
N ARG A 38 17.92 -8.57 -6.08
CA ARG A 38 16.86 -7.81 -6.77
C ARG A 38 15.53 -8.02 -6.08
N ILE A 39 14.62 -7.06 -6.26
CA ILE A 39 13.26 -7.22 -5.76
C ILE A 39 12.62 -8.32 -6.59
N ALA A 40 12.08 -9.35 -5.92
CA ALA A 40 11.37 -10.41 -6.60
C ALA A 40 10.21 -9.80 -7.42
N PRO A 41 9.99 -10.25 -8.67
CA PRO A 41 8.90 -9.71 -9.48
C PRO A 41 7.56 -9.81 -8.74
N PRO A 42 6.80 -8.71 -8.61
CA PRO A 42 5.50 -8.74 -7.98
C PRO A 42 4.58 -9.72 -8.71
N SER A 43 3.60 -10.28 -7.99
CA SER A 43 2.57 -11.06 -8.65
C SER A 43 1.87 -10.21 -9.72
N PRO A 44 1.34 -10.78 -10.82
CA PRO A 44 0.63 -10.01 -11.85
C PRO A 44 -0.47 -9.11 -11.28
N TYR A 45 -1.06 -9.57 -10.18
CA TYR A 45 -2.05 -8.85 -9.40
C TYR A 45 -1.50 -7.65 -8.63
N SER A 46 -0.36 -7.81 -7.95
CA SER A 46 0.30 -6.70 -7.27
C SER A 46 0.86 -5.69 -8.28
N LEU A 47 1.41 -6.17 -9.39
CA LEU A 47 1.93 -5.33 -10.47
C LEU A 47 0.84 -4.45 -11.10
N LYS A 48 -0.38 -4.96 -11.21
CA LYS A 48 -1.50 -4.21 -11.78
C LYS A 48 -1.95 -3.03 -10.90
N LEU A 49 -1.80 -3.13 -9.58
CA LEU A 49 -2.04 -2.03 -8.65
C LEU A 49 -0.85 -1.07 -8.56
N MET A 50 0.34 -1.61 -8.35
CA MET A 50 1.53 -0.80 -8.06
C MET A 50 2.19 -0.24 -9.32
N GLY A 51 1.89 -0.82 -10.49
CA GLY A 51 2.51 -0.46 -11.76
C GLY A 51 4.02 -0.50 -11.68
N ASN A 52 4.66 0.51 -12.28
CA ASN A 52 6.09 0.81 -12.11
C ASN A 52 6.30 1.94 -11.08
N GLY A 53 5.50 1.95 -10.02
CA GLY A 53 5.58 2.93 -8.93
C GLY A 53 6.80 2.73 -8.03
N LEU A 54 6.90 3.51 -6.95
CA LEU A 54 8.08 3.50 -6.06
C LEU A 54 8.41 2.10 -5.51
N VAL A 55 7.39 1.31 -5.16
CA VAL A 55 7.54 -0.01 -4.52
C VAL A 55 8.10 -1.06 -5.48
N THR A 56 7.85 -0.91 -6.78
CA THR A 56 8.17 -1.92 -7.81
C THR A 56 9.25 -1.46 -8.80
N ALA A 57 9.57 -0.17 -8.84
CA ALA A 57 10.63 0.36 -9.68
C ALA A 57 12.02 -0.08 -9.18
N GLU A 58 12.95 -0.29 -10.11
CA GLU A 58 14.36 -0.53 -9.83
C GLU A 58 15.24 0.49 -10.59
N GLY A 59 16.52 0.59 -10.21
CA GLY A 59 17.53 1.39 -10.91
C GLY A 59 17.22 2.88 -10.95
N GLU A 60 17.50 3.54 -12.07
CA GLU A 60 17.34 4.99 -12.23
C GLU A 60 15.90 5.46 -12.04
N ARG A 61 14.91 4.66 -12.46
CA ARG A 61 13.50 4.99 -12.27
C ARG A 61 13.15 5.07 -10.79
N TRP A 62 13.62 4.09 -10.00
CA TRP A 62 13.45 4.12 -8.55
C TRP A 62 14.08 5.36 -7.93
N VAL A 63 15.34 5.69 -8.31
CA VAL A 63 16.04 6.88 -7.82
C VAL A 63 15.23 8.15 -8.12
N LYS A 64 14.70 8.27 -9.34
CA LYS A 64 13.87 9.41 -9.75
C LYS A 64 12.58 9.51 -8.92
N HIS A 65 11.84 8.41 -8.79
CA HIS A 65 10.58 8.39 -8.01
C HIS A 65 10.84 8.66 -6.52
N ARG A 66 11.92 8.11 -5.97
CA ARG A 66 12.29 8.31 -4.57
C ARG A 66 12.64 9.77 -4.29
N LYS A 67 13.49 10.36 -5.13
CA LYS A 67 13.87 11.77 -5.01
C LYS A 67 12.67 12.72 -5.06
N LEU A 68 11.69 12.44 -5.92
CA LEU A 68 10.46 13.24 -5.99
C LEU A 68 9.66 13.19 -4.68
N LEU A 69 9.53 12.01 -4.08
CA LEU A 69 8.78 11.83 -2.84
C LEU A 69 9.54 12.30 -1.61
N ASP A 70 10.86 12.19 -1.58
CA ASP A 70 11.68 12.58 -0.42
C ASP A 70 11.38 14.02 0.03
N HIS A 71 11.10 14.94 -0.92
CA HIS A 71 10.68 16.31 -0.62
C HIS A 71 9.42 16.39 0.26
N ALA A 72 8.40 15.56 -0.02
CA ALA A 72 7.16 15.53 0.76
C ALA A 72 7.37 14.97 2.18
N PHE A 73 8.45 14.21 2.40
CA PHE A 73 8.80 13.60 3.69
C PHE A 73 9.96 14.33 4.40
N GLN A 74 10.33 15.53 3.96
CA GLN A 74 11.28 16.38 4.70
C GLN A 74 10.65 16.89 5.99
N GLY A 75 11.48 17.14 7.01
CA GLY A 75 11.02 17.56 8.34
C GLY A 75 10.08 18.76 8.34
N GLU A 76 10.34 19.77 7.50
CA GLU A 76 9.47 20.95 7.38
C GLU A 76 8.11 20.63 6.74
N CYS A 77 8.05 19.68 5.81
CA CYS A 77 6.79 19.20 5.25
C CYS A 77 6.02 18.35 6.27
N LEU A 78 6.70 17.48 7.01
CA LEU A 78 6.10 16.67 8.06
C LEU A 78 5.51 17.53 9.18
N LYS A 79 6.20 18.60 9.61
CA LYS A 79 5.69 19.52 10.63
C LYS A 79 4.34 20.14 10.25
N LYS A 80 4.11 20.39 8.96
CA LYS A 80 2.83 20.93 8.46
C LYS A 80 1.68 19.94 8.57
N MET A 81 1.97 18.64 8.64
CA MET A 81 0.97 17.57 8.78
C MET A 81 0.57 17.32 10.24
N ILE A 82 1.36 17.77 11.22
CA ILE A 82 1.12 17.53 12.66
C ILE A 82 -0.25 18.05 13.12
N PRO A 83 -0.70 19.27 12.77
CA PRO A 83 -2.02 19.76 13.19
C PRO A 83 -3.15 18.85 12.73
N ASP A 84 -3.11 18.39 11.48
CA ASP A 84 -4.11 17.47 10.93
C ASP A 84 -4.10 16.12 11.67
N MET A 85 -2.91 15.60 11.98
CA MET A 85 -2.77 14.37 12.78
C MET A 85 -3.38 14.51 14.18
N ILE A 86 -3.17 15.67 14.83
CA ILE A 86 -3.75 15.95 16.15
C ILE A 86 -5.28 15.96 16.06
N VAL A 87 -5.84 16.63 15.07
CA VAL A 87 -7.30 16.69 14.86
C VAL A 87 -7.90 15.29 14.68
N SER A 88 -7.27 14.44 13.85
CA SER A 88 -7.72 13.05 13.67
C SER A 88 -7.68 12.24 14.96
N VAL A 89 -6.61 12.37 15.76
CA VAL A 89 -6.47 11.67 17.05
C VAL A 89 -7.51 12.18 18.06
N GLU A 90 -7.70 13.50 18.17
CA GLU A 90 -8.70 14.07 19.08
C GLU A 90 -10.11 13.61 18.71
N SER A 91 -10.45 13.58 17.42
CA SER A 91 -11.74 13.09 16.93
C SER A 91 -11.98 11.62 17.33
N MET A 92 -10.99 10.75 17.15
CA MET A 92 -11.05 9.35 17.60
C MET A 92 -11.25 9.27 19.13
N LEU A 93 -10.48 10.02 19.91
CA LEU A 93 -10.63 10.02 21.37
C LEU A 93 -11.98 10.54 21.84
N GLN A 94 -12.60 11.48 21.13
CA GLN A 94 -13.98 11.90 21.42
C GLN A 94 -14.98 10.77 21.13
N SER A 95 -14.84 10.05 20.03
CA SER A 95 -15.75 8.94 19.69
C SER A 95 -15.70 7.81 20.74
N TRP A 96 -14.53 7.57 21.33
CA TRP A 96 -14.34 6.57 22.39
C TRP A 96 -15.07 6.92 23.68
N LYS A 97 -15.37 8.20 23.94
CA LYS A 97 -16.17 8.59 25.12
C LYS A 97 -17.56 7.98 25.09
N HIS A 98 -18.11 7.68 23.91
CA HIS A 98 -19.39 6.98 23.76
C HIS A 98 -19.32 5.48 24.11
N HIS A 99 -18.11 4.94 24.26
CA HIS A 99 -17.84 3.53 24.56
C HIS A 99 -17.41 3.31 26.02
N GLN A 100 -17.61 4.29 26.91
CA GLN A 100 -17.24 4.17 28.32
C GLN A 100 -17.85 2.91 28.96
N GLY A 101 -16.98 2.12 29.61
CA GLY A 101 -17.36 0.88 30.27
C GLY A 101 -17.58 -0.31 29.33
N LYS A 102 -17.27 -0.18 28.04
CA LYS A 102 -17.35 -1.25 27.04
C LYS A 102 -15.98 -1.56 26.46
N GLU A 103 -15.78 -2.82 26.08
CA GLU A 103 -14.63 -3.21 25.26
C GLU A 103 -14.77 -2.62 23.85
N ILE A 104 -13.64 -2.21 23.28
CA ILE A 104 -13.54 -1.69 21.92
C ILE A 104 -12.51 -2.51 21.13
N GLU A 105 -12.77 -2.72 19.85
CA GLU A 105 -11.84 -3.40 18.95
C GLU A 105 -10.82 -2.38 18.42
N LEU A 106 -9.59 -2.43 18.94
CA LEU A 106 -8.58 -1.40 18.67
C LEU A 106 -7.98 -1.48 17.26
N PHE A 107 -7.99 -2.64 16.61
CA PHE A 107 -7.42 -2.78 15.27
C PHE A 107 -8.19 -1.94 14.26
N GLU A 108 -9.51 -2.00 14.27
CA GLU A 108 -10.38 -1.21 13.40
C GLU A 108 -10.31 0.29 13.73
N GLU A 109 -10.26 0.67 15.01
CA GLU A 109 -10.09 2.07 15.41
C GLU A 109 -8.78 2.66 14.89
N PHE A 110 -7.66 1.94 15.02
CA PHE A 110 -6.39 2.41 14.48
C PHE A 110 -6.31 2.34 12.96
N ARG A 111 -7.01 1.40 12.32
CA ARG A 111 -7.16 1.38 10.87
C ARG A 111 -7.88 2.63 10.37
N LEU A 112 -8.97 3.02 11.03
CA LEU A 112 -9.73 4.23 10.71
C LEU A 112 -8.93 5.50 10.99
N LEU A 113 -8.20 5.57 12.11
CA LEU A 113 -7.31 6.69 12.41
C LEU A 113 -6.22 6.86 11.34
N THR A 114 -5.58 5.76 10.94
CA THR A 114 -4.53 5.78 9.90
C THR A 114 -5.10 6.30 8.58
N LEU A 115 -6.30 5.85 8.21
CA LEU A 115 -7.00 6.32 7.02
C LEU A 115 -7.31 7.82 7.10
N ASP A 116 -7.81 8.29 8.24
CA ASP A 116 -8.16 9.69 8.41
C ASP A 116 -6.93 10.60 8.30
N ILE A 117 -5.84 10.22 8.96
CA ILE A 117 -4.55 10.92 8.88
C ILE A 117 -4.05 10.98 7.43
N VAL A 118 -3.99 9.84 6.73
CA VAL A 118 -3.52 9.83 5.33
C VAL A 118 -4.44 10.67 4.43
N SER A 119 -5.75 10.65 4.67
CA SER A 119 -6.70 11.43 3.89
C SER A 119 -6.51 12.93 4.07
N MET A 120 -6.30 13.37 5.31
CA MET A 120 -5.98 14.75 5.64
C MET A 120 -4.65 15.18 5.02
N THR A 121 -3.59 14.43 5.30
CA THR A 121 -2.22 14.86 4.99
C THR A 121 -1.83 14.65 3.53
N ALA A 122 -2.34 13.61 2.88
CA ALA A 122 -2.01 13.29 1.48
C ALA A 122 -3.04 13.82 0.49
N PHE A 123 -4.34 13.79 0.83
CA PHE A 123 -5.43 14.18 -0.07
C PHE A 123 -6.00 15.57 0.19
N GLY A 124 -5.67 16.25 1.30
CA GLY A 124 -6.00 17.66 1.54
C GLY A 124 -7.49 17.87 1.78
N ASN A 125 -8.04 17.19 2.79
CA ASN A 125 -9.44 17.20 3.24
C ASN A 125 -10.47 16.59 2.26
N ASN A 126 -10.02 15.90 1.21
CA ASN A 126 -10.87 15.08 0.35
C ASN A 126 -11.13 13.71 1.03
N HIS A 127 -11.75 13.72 2.21
CA HIS A 127 -11.93 12.52 3.04
C HIS A 127 -12.74 11.43 2.34
N LEU A 128 -13.74 11.81 1.54
CA LEU A 128 -14.63 10.84 0.90
C LEU A 128 -13.88 10.04 -0.17
N GLU A 129 -13.11 10.72 -1.00
CA GLU A 129 -12.29 10.14 -2.05
C GLU A 129 -11.13 9.36 -1.44
N GLY A 130 -10.46 9.91 -0.41
CA GLY A 130 -9.41 9.22 0.34
C GLY A 130 -9.89 7.91 0.98
N LYS A 131 -11.07 7.95 1.62
CA LYS A 131 -11.74 6.76 2.17
C LYS A 131 -12.10 5.76 1.08
N THR A 132 -12.65 6.24 -0.04
CA THR A 132 -12.99 5.39 -1.19
C THR A 132 -11.75 4.66 -1.71
N ILE A 133 -10.64 5.38 -1.91
CA ILE A 133 -9.37 4.81 -2.35
C ILE A 133 -8.90 3.72 -1.39
N PHE A 134 -8.90 4.00 -0.08
CA PHE A 134 -8.44 3.03 0.92
C PHE A 134 -9.33 1.79 1.01
N ASP A 135 -10.65 1.96 1.02
CA ASP A 135 -11.59 0.85 1.05
C ASP A 135 -11.42 -0.05 -0.19
N MET A 136 -11.18 0.54 -1.36
CA MET A 136 -10.86 -0.22 -2.57
C MET A 136 -9.48 -0.91 -2.46
N MET A 137 -8.46 -0.27 -1.88
CA MET A 137 -7.15 -0.88 -1.63
C MET A 137 -7.23 -2.09 -0.69
N VAL A 138 -8.06 -2.02 0.36
CA VAL A 138 -8.29 -3.15 1.28
C VAL A 138 -8.92 -4.33 0.53
N LYS A 139 -10.01 -4.10 -0.21
CA LYS A 139 -10.65 -5.13 -1.03
C LYS A 139 -9.68 -5.74 -2.04
N TYR A 140 -8.88 -4.89 -2.70
CA TYR A 140 -7.87 -5.33 -3.66
C TYR A 140 -6.81 -6.21 -3.00
N SER A 141 -6.35 -5.82 -1.80
CA SER A 141 -5.35 -6.56 -1.02
C SER A 141 -5.85 -7.96 -0.65
N ASP A 142 -7.12 -8.11 -0.32
CA ASP A 142 -7.70 -9.42 -0.02
C ASP A 142 -7.77 -10.32 -1.26
N ILE A 143 -8.03 -9.76 -2.44
CA ILE A 143 -7.95 -10.51 -3.70
C ILE A 143 -6.49 -10.93 -3.98
N ILE A 144 -5.49 -10.07 -3.73
CA ILE A 144 -4.07 -10.43 -3.85
C ILE A 144 -3.76 -11.61 -2.91
N LYS A 145 -4.12 -11.53 -1.63
CA LYS A 145 -3.87 -12.57 -0.63
C LYS A 145 -4.50 -13.90 -1.05
N LYS A 146 -5.78 -13.88 -1.44
CA LYS A 146 -6.54 -15.06 -1.92
C LYS A 146 -5.87 -15.75 -3.11
N ASN A 147 -5.10 -15.00 -3.91
CA ASN A 147 -4.44 -15.50 -5.11
C ASN A 147 -2.92 -15.67 -4.97
N MET A 148 -2.34 -15.40 -3.80
CA MET A 148 -0.88 -15.37 -3.59
C MET A 148 -0.19 -16.70 -3.96
N PHE A 149 -0.81 -17.83 -3.62
CA PHE A 149 -0.26 -19.17 -3.85
C PHE A 149 -0.87 -19.89 -5.05
N LYS A 150 -1.79 -19.27 -5.79
CA LYS A 150 -2.44 -19.93 -6.93
C LYS A 150 -1.50 -19.96 -8.14
N VAL A 151 -1.21 -21.17 -8.62
CA VAL A 151 -0.52 -21.36 -9.89
C VAL A 151 -1.51 -21.13 -11.04
N ARG A 152 -1.16 -20.25 -11.98
CA ARG A 152 -1.92 -20.04 -13.21
C ARG A 152 -1.14 -20.61 -14.36
N LEU A 153 -1.79 -21.45 -15.15
CA LEU A 153 -1.20 -21.98 -16.37
C LEU A 153 -0.96 -20.82 -17.36
N PRO A 154 0.23 -20.71 -17.95
CA PRO A 154 0.54 -19.70 -18.95
C PRO A 154 -0.51 -19.69 -20.07
N GLY A 155 -0.94 -18.50 -20.50
CA GLY A 155 -1.86 -18.33 -21.64
C GLY A 155 -3.35 -18.31 -21.28
N ILE A 156 -3.81 -19.06 -20.27
CA ILE A 156 -5.25 -19.13 -19.92
C ILE A 156 -5.80 -17.76 -19.51
N SER A 157 -5.02 -16.99 -18.75
CA SER A 157 -5.41 -15.65 -18.31
C SER A 157 -5.53 -14.61 -19.44
N LYS A 158 -4.99 -14.89 -20.64
CA LYS A 158 -5.15 -14.03 -21.82
C LYS A 158 -6.49 -14.26 -22.52
N ILE A 159 -7.10 -15.43 -22.35
CA ILE A 159 -8.33 -15.84 -23.03
C ILE A 159 -9.53 -15.70 -22.08
N TRP A 160 -9.34 -15.98 -20.78
CA TRP A 160 -10.41 -15.94 -19.79
C TRP A 160 -10.02 -15.08 -18.57
N LYS A 161 -10.74 -13.97 -18.36
CA LYS A 161 -10.64 -13.20 -17.12
C LYS A 161 -11.40 -13.91 -16.00
N THR A 162 -10.72 -14.21 -14.90
CA THR A 162 -11.35 -14.72 -13.69
C THR A 162 -12.25 -13.66 -13.04
N SER A 163 -13.28 -14.08 -12.28
CA SER A 163 -14.11 -13.16 -11.46
C SER A 163 -13.26 -12.23 -10.59
N ASP A 164 -12.26 -12.77 -9.87
CA ASP A 164 -11.29 -11.98 -9.09
C ASP A 164 -10.58 -10.92 -9.96
N GLY A 165 -10.23 -11.25 -11.20
CA GLY A 165 -9.56 -10.34 -12.13
C GLY A 165 -10.45 -9.22 -12.67
N ILE A 166 -11.73 -9.51 -12.88
CA ILE A 166 -12.76 -8.53 -13.28
C ILE A 166 -13.03 -7.57 -12.12
N GLU A 167 -13.17 -8.10 -10.91
CA GLU A 167 -13.39 -7.26 -9.74
C GLU A 167 -12.20 -6.33 -9.48
N MET A 168 -10.98 -6.83 -9.63
CA MET A 168 -9.78 -5.99 -9.55
C MET A 168 -9.73 -4.88 -10.60
N ASP A 169 -10.19 -5.13 -11.83
CA ASP A 169 -10.31 -4.07 -12.85
C ASP A 169 -11.27 -2.96 -12.38
N ARG A 170 -12.42 -3.34 -11.80
CA ARG A 170 -13.40 -2.38 -11.28
C ARG A 170 -12.84 -1.56 -10.12
N LEU A 171 -12.23 -2.22 -9.13
CA LEU A 171 -11.62 -1.54 -7.98
C LEU A 171 -10.54 -0.55 -8.42
N LEU A 172 -9.71 -0.91 -9.41
CA LEU A 172 -8.69 -0.02 -9.96
C LEU A 172 -9.30 1.19 -10.67
N SER A 173 -10.37 1.00 -11.44
CA SER A 173 -11.07 2.11 -12.09
C SER A 173 -11.56 3.11 -11.05
N VAL A 174 -12.25 2.63 -10.00
CA VAL A 174 -12.77 3.50 -8.93
C VAL A 174 -11.64 4.25 -8.24
N MET A 175 -10.53 3.58 -7.88
CA MET A 175 -9.38 4.26 -7.28
C MET A 175 -8.78 5.32 -8.20
N HIS A 176 -8.61 5.00 -9.49
CA HIS A 176 -8.09 5.93 -10.48
C HIS A 176 -8.99 7.17 -10.59
N ASP A 177 -10.30 6.96 -10.72
CA ASP A 177 -11.28 8.03 -10.88
C ASP A 177 -11.33 8.95 -9.64
N SER A 178 -11.25 8.38 -8.43
CA SER A 178 -11.14 9.16 -7.19
C SER A 178 -9.84 9.99 -7.13
N VAL A 179 -8.71 9.45 -7.59
CA VAL A 179 -7.45 10.22 -7.65
C VAL A 179 -7.56 11.37 -8.66
N VAL A 180 -8.15 11.12 -9.83
CA VAL A 180 -8.38 12.15 -10.85
C VAL A 180 -9.29 13.25 -10.31
N GLU A 181 -10.36 12.90 -9.59
CA GLU A 181 -11.26 13.86 -8.96
C GLU A 181 -10.52 14.74 -7.93
N ILE A 182 -9.65 14.15 -7.10
CA ILE A 182 -8.81 14.91 -6.16
C ILE A 182 -7.89 15.88 -6.90
N ILE A 183 -7.29 15.47 -8.02
CA ILE A 183 -6.40 16.30 -8.83
C ILE A 183 -7.19 17.49 -9.42
N GLN A 184 -8.34 17.22 -10.04
CA GLN A 184 -9.20 18.26 -10.61
C GLN A 184 -9.63 19.30 -9.56
N LYS A 185 -10.10 18.84 -8.39
CA LYS A 185 -10.45 19.72 -7.25
C LYS A 185 -9.28 20.57 -6.75
N ARG A 186 -8.04 20.14 -6.96
CA ARG A 186 -6.85 20.92 -6.60
C ARG A 186 -6.49 21.93 -7.67
N GLU A 187 -6.58 21.56 -8.94
CA GLU A 187 -6.32 22.47 -10.06
C GLU A 187 -7.30 23.65 -10.06
N GLU A 188 -8.60 23.40 -9.85
CA GLU A 188 -9.64 24.44 -9.73
C GLU A 188 -9.39 25.43 -8.58
N LYS A 189 -8.73 25.01 -7.51
CA LYS A 189 -8.39 25.88 -6.36
C LYS A 189 -7.11 26.70 -6.59
N VAL A 190 -6.27 26.29 -7.54
CA VAL A 190 -4.98 26.92 -7.84
C VAL A 190 -5.09 27.90 -9.00
N GLU A 191 -6.02 27.72 -9.93
CA GLU A 191 -6.31 28.73 -10.95
C GLU A 191 -6.92 29.99 -10.31
N PRO A 192 -6.20 31.13 -10.32
CA PRO A 192 -6.81 32.40 -9.97
C PRO A 192 -7.65 32.86 -11.15
N GLY A 193 -8.86 33.36 -10.87
CA GLY A 193 -9.50 34.29 -11.80
C GLY A 193 -8.66 35.55 -12.02
#